data_AF-A0A7V3RHP2-F1
#
_entry.id   AF-A0A7V3RHP2-F1
#
_cell.length_a   1.000
_cell.length_b   1.000
_cell.length_c   1.000
_cell.angle_alpha   90.00
_cell.angle_beta   90.00
_cell.angle_gamma   90.00
#
_symmetry.space_group_name_H-M   'P 1'
#
loop_
_entity.id
_entity.type
_entity.pdbx_description
1 polymer ?
#
loop_
_entity_poly.entity_id
_entity_poly.type
_entity_poly.pdbx_seq_one_letter_code
_entity_poly.pdbx_strand_id
1 'polypeptide(L)' 'MPKRVEKNYSISDKLKERTYRFALRILKLASMMPDTEKSKVIKRQLCKSGTSVGSNLEEADGSLTLDDFVYKVDSAFNNL' A
#
# COMPACT_ATOMS: atom_id res chain seq x y z
N MET A 1 0.23 -31.11 -4.38
CA MET A 1 0.07 -29.64 -4.34
C MET A 1 -1.38 -29.32 -4.03
N PRO A 2 -1.69 -28.44 -3.06
CA PRO A 2 -3.08 -28.02 -2.83
C PRO A 2 -3.62 -27.36 -4.10
N LYS A 3 -4.87 -27.67 -4.47
CA LYS A 3 -5.54 -27.07 -5.63
C LYS A 3 -5.60 -25.57 -5.40
N ARG A 4 -5.09 -24.77 -6.35
CA ARG A 4 -5.24 -23.31 -6.32
C ARG A 4 -6.74 -23.03 -6.42
N VAL A 5 -7.35 -22.58 -5.33
CA VAL A 5 -8.76 -22.17 -5.32
C VAL A 5 -8.87 -21.01 -6.30
N GLU A 6 -9.79 -21.11 -7.26
CA GLU A 6 -10.08 -20.05 -8.20
C GLU A 6 -10.68 -18.88 -7.40
N LYS A 7 -9.93 -17.76 -7.29
CA LYS A 7 -10.38 -16.59 -6.54
C LYS A 7 -11.38 -15.82 -7.37
N ASN A 8 -12.50 -15.45 -6.76
CA ASN A 8 -13.50 -14.55 -7.33
C ASN A 8 -13.36 -13.09 -6.82
N TYR A 9 -12.25 -12.78 -6.15
CA TYR A 9 -11.90 -11.46 -5.63
C TYR A 9 -10.47 -11.10 -6.02
N SER A 10 -10.25 -9.83 -6.33
CA SER A 10 -8.94 -9.25 -6.55
C SER A 10 -8.99 -7.72 -6.42
N ILE A 11 -7.82 -7.11 -6.21
CA ILE A 11 -7.68 -5.66 -6.29
C ILE A 11 -7.72 -5.24 -7.76
N SER A 12 -8.66 -4.36 -8.11
CA SER A 12 -8.77 -3.84 -9.49
C SER A 12 -7.49 -3.12 -9.95
N ASP A 13 -7.15 -3.27 -11.24
CA ASP A 13 -5.99 -2.58 -11.83
C ASP A 13 -6.07 -1.06 -11.69
N LYS A 14 -7.29 -0.50 -11.75
CA LYS A 14 -7.52 0.93 -11.52
C LYS A 14 -7.11 1.35 -10.11
N LEU A 15 -7.36 0.52 -9.10
CA LEU A 15 -6.95 0.81 -7.72
C LEU A 15 -5.44 0.65 -7.55
N LYS A 16 -4.83 -0.40 -8.13
CA LYS A 16 -3.36 -0.59 -8.15
C LYS A 16 -2.63 0.62 -8.75
N GLU A 17 -3.11 1.10 -9.89
CA GLU A 17 -2.53 2.28 -10.55
C GLU A 17 -2.67 3.55 -9.70
N ARG A 18 -3.83 3.72 -9.04
CA ARG A 18 -4.04 4.88 -8.14
C ARG A 18 -3.10 4.87 -6.95
N THR A 19 -2.89 3.72 -6.32
CA THR A 19 -2.00 3.61 -5.14
C THR A 19 -0.53 3.73 -5.53
N TYR A 20 -0.14 3.21 -6.69
CA TYR A 20 1.18 3.43 -7.28
C TYR A 20 1.46 4.92 -7.52
N ARG A 21 0.54 5.63 -8.19
CA ARG A 21 0.67 7.08 -8.41
C ARG A 21 0.69 7.87 -7.11
N PHE A 22 -0.08 7.43 -6.12
CA PHE A 22 -0.07 8.05 -4.79
C PHE A 22 1.31 7.92 -4.13
N ALA A 23 1.90 6.72 -4.13
CA ALA A 23 3.26 6.50 -3.61
C ALA A 23 4.30 7.40 -4.30
N LEU A 24 4.25 7.52 -5.64
CA LEU A 24 5.13 8.42 -6.38
C LEU A 24 4.97 9.89 -5.96
N ARG A 25 3.74 10.35 -5.71
CA ARG A 25 3.47 11.72 -5.23
C ARG A 25 4.05 11.95 -3.84
N ILE A 26 3.96 10.96 -2.95
CA ILE A 26 4.55 11.04 -1.60
C ILE A 26 6.08 11.11 -1.69
N LEU A 27 6.71 10.27 -2.51
CA LEU A 27 8.16 10.30 -2.71
C LEU A 27 8.61 11.66 -3.28
N LYS A 28 7.87 12.21 -4.24
CA LYS A 28 8.12 13.55 -4.78
C LYS A 28 7.94 14.65 -3.72
N LEU A 29 6.93 14.55 -2.86
CA LEU A 29 6.74 15.48 -1.76
C LEU A 29 7.91 15.43 -0.78
N ALA A 30 8.31 14.23 -0.37
CA ALA A 30 9.43 14.02 0.54
C ALA A 30 10.76 14.55 -0.04
N SER A 31 10.98 14.42 -1.35
CA SER A 31 12.21 14.93 -1.98
C SER A 31 12.30 16.47 -2.02
N MET A 32 11.17 17.18 -1.98
CA MET A 32 11.13 18.65 -1.93
C MET A 32 11.34 19.22 -0.53
N MET A 33 11.34 18.40 0.51
CA MET A 33 11.51 18.86 1.89
C MET A 33 12.99 19.18 2.20
N PRO A 34 13.27 20.19 3.05
CA PRO A 34 14.63 20.63 3.34
C PRO A 34 15.46 19.52 4.03
N ASP A 35 16.78 19.60 3.91
CA ASP A 35 17.69 18.64 4.55
C ASP A 35 18.01 19.05 5.98
N THR A 36 17.03 18.85 6.87
CA THR A 36 17.15 19.07 8.31
C THR A 36 16.78 17.80 9.05
N GLU A 37 17.32 17.60 10.26
CA GLU A 37 17.01 16.42 11.08
C GLU A 37 15.50 16.25 11.33
N LYS A 38 14.78 17.34 11.58
CA LYS A 38 13.30 17.32 11.72
C LYS A 38 12.64 16.84 10.43
N SER A 39 13.08 17.34 9.28
CA SER A 39 12.53 16.94 7.98
C SER A 39 12.89 15.50 7.62
N LYS A 40 14.07 14.99 8.01
CA LYS A 40 14.44 13.57 7.79
C LYS A 40 13.46 12.63 8.50
N VAL A 41 13.05 12.93 9.73
CA VAL A 41 12.04 12.14 10.46
C VAL A 41 10.71 12.15 9.71
N ILE A 42 10.24 13.34 9.29
CA ILE A 42 8.95 13.47 8.59
C ILE A 42 9.00 12.78 7.21
N LYS A 43 10.07 12.98 6.43
CA LYS A 43 10.32 12.29 5.15
C LYS A 43 10.17 10.77 5.33
N ARG A 44 10.81 10.21 6.36
CA ARG A 44 10.76 8.77 6.63
C ARG A 44 9.35 8.30 6.95
N GLN A 45 8.61 9.03 7.79
CA GLN A 45 7.23 8.65 8.13
C GLN A 45 6.28 8.77 6.93
N LEU A 46 6.40 9.86 6.15
CA LEU A 46 5.64 10.05 4.92
C LEU A 46 5.92 8.94 3.91
N CYS A 47 7.20 8.67 3.61
CA CYS A 47 7.55 7.62 2.66
C CYS A 47 7.01 6.26 3.13
N LYS A 48 7.16 5.91 4.41
CA LYS A 48 6.70 4.62 4.94
C LYS A 48 5.18 4.46 4.88
N SER A 49 4.42 5.45 5.34
CA SER A 49 2.95 5.43 5.33
C SER A 49 2.37 5.56 3.92
N GLY A 50 2.99 6.36 3.07
CA GLY A 50 2.54 6.56 1.69
C GLY A 50 2.74 5.35 0.79
N THR A 51 3.82 4.59 0.98
CA THR A 51 4.10 3.37 0.19
C THR A 51 3.42 2.12 0.76
N SER A 52 3.09 2.09 2.06
CA SER A 52 2.45 0.93 2.68
C SER A 52 1.07 0.61 2.12
N VAL A 53 0.31 1.60 1.64
CA VAL A 53 -1.01 1.38 1.03
C VAL A 53 -0.92 0.42 -0.16
N GLY A 54 0.04 0.63 -1.07
CA GLY A 54 0.25 -0.26 -2.21
C GLY A 54 0.69 -1.65 -1.78
N SER A 55 1.64 -1.73 -0.84
CA SER A 55 2.14 -2.99 -0.28
C SER A 55 1.04 -3.83 0.38
N ASN A 56 0.18 -3.20 1.18
CA ASN A 56 -0.91 -3.88 1.88
C ASN A 56 -1.98 -4.39 0.90
N LEU A 57 -2.25 -3.65 -0.18
CA LEU A 57 -3.17 -4.11 -1.23
C LEU A 57 -2.59 -5.28 -2.04
N GLU A 58 -1.28 -5.28 -2.33
CA GLU A 58 -0.64 -6.45 -2.95
C GLU A 58 -0.70 -7.69 -2.04
N GLU A 59 -0.48 -7.50 -0.74
CA GLU A 59 -0.59 -8.59 0.23
C GLU A 59 -2.03 -9.15 0.29
N ALA A 60 -3.03 -8.26 0.25
CA ALA A 60 -4.44 -8.65 0.17
C ALA A 60 -4.73 -9.44 -1.11
N ASP A 61 -4.25 -9.00 -2.28
CA ASP A 61 -4.43 -9.72 -3.55
C ASP A 61 -3.82 -11.14 -3.52
N GLY A 62 -2.79 -11.32 -2.68
CA GLY A 62 -2.15 -12.59 -2.37
C GLY A 62 -2.97 -13.55 -1.50
N SER A 63 -3.96 -13.05 -0.73
CA SER A 63 -4.73 -13.81 0.28
C SER A 63 -5.40 -15.09 -0.24
N LEU A 64 -5.31 -16.19 0.52
CA LEU A 64 -5.88 -17.48 0.12
C LEU A 64 -7.39 -17.60 0.39
N THR A 65 -7.92 -16.80 1.32
CA THR A 65 -9.34 -16.78 1.70
C THR A 65 -9.91 -15.36 1.57
N LEU A 66 -11.23 -15.29 1.39
CA LEU A 66 -11.93 -14.00 1.33
C LEU A 66 -11.81 -13.21 2.64
N ASP A 67 -11.87 -13.89 3.78
CA ASP A 67 -11.75 -13.23 5.10
C ASP A 67 -10.36 -12.58 5.28
N ASP A 68 -9.29 -13.28 4.88
CA ASP A 68 -7.92 -12.72 4.92
C ASP A 68 -7.78 -11.54 3.93
N PHE A 69 -8.39 -11.65 2.74
CA PHE A 69 -8.42 -10.57 1.76
C PHE A 69 -9.09 -9.31 2.35
N VAL A 70 -10.29 -9.45 2.94
CA VAL A 70 -11.04 -8.32 3.52
C VAL A 70 -10.26 -7.68 4.66
N TYR A 71 -9.69 -8.47 5.57
CA TYR A 71 -8.89 -7.98 6.68
C TYR A 71 -7.66 -7.19 6.22
N LYS A 72 -6.97 -7.65 5.18
CA LYS A 72 -5.79 -6.95 4.64
C LYS A 72 -6.14 -5.71 3.83
N VAL A 73 -7.26 -5.71 3.12
CA VAL A 73 -7.80 -4.49 2.47
C VAL A 73 -8.10 -3.43 3.53
N ASP A 74 -8.77 -3.81 4.63
CA ASP A 74 -9.06 -2.90 5.74
C ASP A 74 -7.77 -2.31 6.34
N SER A 75 -6.77 -3.17 6.55
CA SER A 75 -5.44 -2.76 7.01
C SER A 75 -4.71 -1.81 6.06
N ALA A 76 -5.03 -1.81 4.76
CA ALA A 76 -4.45 -0.89 3.78
C ALA A 76 -4.97 0.55 3.93
N PHE A 77 -6.16 0.75 4.51
CA PHE A 77 -6.78 2.07 4.66
C PHE A 77 -6.83 2.58 6.09
N ASN A 78 -6.90 1.71 7.10
CA ASN A 78 -7.01 2.09 8.51
C ASN A 78 -5.67 2.43 9.20
N ASN A 79 -4.53 2.14 8.56
CA ASN A 79 -3.20 2.43 9.09
C ASN A 79 -2.55 3.68 8.47
N LEU A 80 -3.34 4.59 7.91
CA LEU A 80 -2.89 5.91 7.41
C LEU A 80 -2.98 6.99 8.49
#